data_AF-A0A8J8D7L1-F1
#
_entry.id   AF-A0A8J8D7L1-F1
#
_cell.length_a   1.000
_cell.length_b   1.000
_cell.length_c   1.000
_cell.angle_alpha   90.00
_cell.angle_beta   90.00
_cell.angle_gamma   90.00
#
_symmetry.space_group_name_H-M   'P 1'
#
loop_
_entity.id
_entity.type
_entity.pdbx_description
1 polymer ?
#
loop_
_entity_poly.entity_id
_entity_poly.type
_entity_poly.pdbx_seq_one_letter_code
_entity_poly.pdbx_strand_id
1 'polypeptide(L)'
;MELINHAIGLSLIGLITLYFISFLYDAIFRPWRLVEEQLMDIEMHIETLKRGGWRAKLHSWISMPAWRGDVEKHLEYLLGLRELKRAELELFEKLRR
;
A
#
# COMPACT_ATOMS: atom_id res chain seq x y z
N MET A 1 38.79 4.36 8.19
CA MET A 1 37.48 4.97 7.83
C MET A 1 36.94 4.41 6.53
N GLU A 2 37.72 4.39 5.44
CA GLU A 2 37.25 3.90 4.12
C GLU A 2 36.78 2.44 4.10
N LEU A 3 37.49 1.54 4.80
CA LEU A 3 37.16 0.11 4.86
C LEU A 3 35.86 -0.16 5.65
N ILE A 4 35.61 0.64 6.69
CA ILE A 4 34.36 0.60 7.46
C ILE A 4 33.21 1.14 6.61
N ASN A 5 33.41 2.24 5.88
CA ASN A 5 32.41 2.79 4.97
C ASN A 5 32.07 1.82 3.83
N HIS A 6 33.06 1.10 3.29
CA HIS A 6 32.82 0.06 2.29
C HIS A 6 32.05 -1.13 2.86
N ALA A 7 32.39 -1.58 4.07
CA ALA A 7 31.65 -2.66 4.74
C ALA A 7 30.20 -2.28 5.04
N ILE A 8 29.95 -1.03 5.47
CA ILE A 8 28.60 -0.49 5.68
C ILE A 8 27.84 -0.37 4.36
N GLY A 9 28.49 0.10 3.29
CA GLY A 9 27.87 0.19 1.97
C GLY A 9 27.45 -1.19 1.44
N LEU A 10 28.33 -2.19 1.55
CA LEU A 10 28.04 -3.56 1.14
C LEU A 10 26.91 -4.19 1.96
N SER A 11 26.87 -3.96 3.28
CA SER A 11 25.80 -4.49 4.12
C SER A 11 24.45 -3.84 3.80
N LEU A 12 24.42 -2.54 3.51
CA LEU A 12 23.21 -1.83 3.08
C LEU A 12 22.69 -2.38 1.75
N ILE A 13 23.57 -2.56 0.77
CA ILE A 13 23.21 -3.13 -0.54
C ILE A 13 22.68 -4.55 -0.37
N GLY A 14 23.31 -5.36 0.47
CA GLY A 14 22.86 -6.71 0.80
C GLY A 14 21.44 -6.71 1.40
N LEU A 15 21.16 -5.82 2.36
CA LEU A 15 19.84 -5.68 2.97
C LEU A 15 18.77 -5.25 1.94
N ILE A 16 19.07 -4.26 1.10
CA ILE A 16 18.16 -3.81 0.04
C ILE A 16 17.86 -4.94 -0.93
N THR A 17 18.89 -5.71 -1.31
CA THR A 17 18.75 -6.84 -2.23
C THR A 17 17.87 -7.94 -1.63
N LEU A 18 18.10 -8.31 -0.37
CA LEU A 18 17.29 -9.31 0.34
C LEU A 18 15.84 -8.87 0.49
N TYR A 19 15.61 -7.58 0.76
CA TYR A 19 14.26 -7.00 0.81
C TYR A 19 13.56 -7.13 -0.55
N PHE A 20 14.24 -6.76 -1.65
CA PHE A 20 13.69 -6.87 -2.99
C PHE A 20 13.37 -8.32 -3.39
N ILE A 21 14.25 -9.26 -3.08
CA ILE A 21 14.03 -10.69 -3.34
C ILE A 21 12.80 -11.19 -2.58
N SER A 22 12.67 -10.80 -1.31
CA SER A 22 11.52 -11.19 -0.48
C SER A 22 10.21 -10.61 -1.02
N PHE A 23 10.24 -9.34 -1.43
CA PHE A 23 9.11 -8.67 -2.07
C PHE A 23 8.68 -9.37 -3.37
N LEU A 24 9.64 -9.72 -4.24
CA LEU A 24 9.36 -10.46 -5.48
C LEU A 24 8.81 -11.86 -5.20
N TYR A 25 9.35 -12.55 -4.19
CA TYR A 25 8.82 -13.85 -3.77
C TYR A 25 7.37 -13.74 -3.32
N ASP A 26 7.05 -12.74 -2.48
CA ASP A 26 5.68 -12.54 -2.04
C ASP A 26 4.75 -12.12 -3.19
N ALA A 27 5.23 -11.31 -4.13
CA ALA A 27 4.46 -10.95 -5.32
C ALA A 27 4.13 -12.14 -6.23
N ILE A 28 5.06 -13.09 -6.38
CA ILE A 28 4.88 -14.24 -7.27
C ILE A 28 4.14 -15.39 -6.57
N PHE A 29 4.50 -15.69 -5.32
CA PHE A 29 4.05 -16.89 -4.63
C PHE A 29 2.97 -16.64 -3.57
N ARG A 30 2.79 -15.39 -3.12
CA ARG A 30 1.77 -15.00 -2.13
C ARG A 30 1.07 -13.68 -2.49
N PRO A 31 0.61 -13.50 -3.74
CA PRO A 31 0.04 -12.22 -4.19
C PRO A 31 -1.19 -11.79 -3.38
N TRP A 32 -1.96 -12.73 -2.83
CA TRP A 32 -3.11 -12.45 -1.95
C TRP A 32 -2.72 -11.62 -0.72
N ARG A 33 -1.53 -11.85 -0.13
CA ARG A 33 -1.08 -11.12 1.05
C ARG A 33 -0.84 -9.64 0.74
N LEU A 34 -0.28 -9.35 -0.44
CA LEU A 34 -0.12 -7.96 -0.90
C LEU A 34 -1.47 -7.27 -1.09
N VAL A 35 -2.47 -7.99 -1.61
CA VAL A 35 -3.82 -7.46 -1.77
C VAL A 35 -4.52 -7.25 -0.43
N GLU A 36 -4.35 -8.17 0.54
CA GLU A 36 -4.84 -8.02 1.92
C GLU A 36 -4.26 -6.76 2.59
N GLU A 37 -2.94 -6.56 2.49
CA GLU A 37 -2.27 -5.38 3.04
C GLU A 37 -2.79 -4.08 2.38
N GLN A 38 -2.96 -4.09 1.05
CA GLN A 38 -3.56 -2.96 0.33
C GLN A 38 -5.00 -2.68 0.75
N LEU A 39 -5.81 -3.73 0.98
CA LEU A 39 -7.19 -3.58 1.46
C LEU A 39 -7.24 -2.95 2.84
N MET A 40 -6.37 -3.39 3.76
CA MET A 40 -6.27 -2.83 5.10
C MET A 40 -5.92 -1.34 5.06
N ASP A 41 -4.95 -0.96 4.21
CA ASP A 41 -4.59 0.45 4.01
C ASP A 41 -5.76 1.26 3.44
N ILE A 42 -6.46 0.74 2.43
CA ILE A 42 -7.64 1.40 1.85
C ILE A 42 -8.73 1.60 2.91
N GLU A 43 -9.00 0.61 3.74
CA GLU A 43 -10.01 0.69 4.80
C GLU A 43 -9.64 1.75 5.86
N MET A 44 -8.37 1.84 6.27
CA MET A 44 -7.87 2.90 7.16
C MET A 44 -8.07 4.29 6.56
N HIS A 45 -7.77 4.47 5.27
CA HIS A 45 -7.97 5.74 4.58
C HIS A 45 -9.45 6.12 4.50
N ILE A 46 -10.33 5.16 4.18
CA ILE A 46 -11.78 5.34 4.17
C ILE A 46 -12.28 5.77 5.56
N GLU A 47 -11.83 5.12 6.63
CA GLU A 47 -12.23 5.49 7.99
C GLU A 47 -11.83 6.93 8.31
N THR A 48 -10.62 7.32 7.92
CA THR A 48 -10.10 8.69 8.12
C THR A 48 -10.94 9.72 7.37
N LEU A 49 -11.35 9.44 6.14
CA LEU A 49 -12.21 10.32 5.34
C LEU A 49 -13.64 10.40 5.90
N LYS A 50 -14.21 9.27 6.35
CA LYS A 50 -15.56 9.20 6.92
C LYS A 50 -15.71 10.00 8.22
N ARG A 51 -14.65 10.12 9.03
CA ARG A 51 -14.64 10.97 10.23
C ARG A 51 -14.85 12.45 9.90
N GLY A 52 -14.62 12.85 8.65
CA GLY A 52 -14.94 14.18 8.15
C GLY A 52 -14.10 15.33 8.74
N GLY A 53 -14.57 16.55 8.52
CA GLY A 53 -13.95 17.78 9.04
C GLY A 53 -12.62 18.15 8.36
N TRP A 54 -11.86 19.03 9.02
CA TRP A 54 -10.61 19.56 8.48
C TRP A 54 -9.53 18.48 8.34
N ARG A 55 -9.53 17.47 9.21
CA ARG A 55 -8.59 16.34 9.16
C ARG A 55 -8.80 15.49 7.90
N ALA A 56 -10.05 15.21 7.53
CA ALA A 56 -10.35 14.48 6.29
C ALA A 56 -9.93 15.28 5.04
N LYS A 57 -10.16 16.60 5.04
CA LYS A 57 -9.70 17.48 3.94
C LYS A 57 -8.18 17.47 3.81
N LEU A 58 -7.46 17.66 4.92
CA LEU A 58 -5.98 17.65 4.93
C LEU A 58 -5.45 16.27 4.51
N HIS A 59 -6.04 15.20 5.04
CA HIS A 59 -5.68 13.85 4.66
C HIS A 59 -5.87 13.66 3.15
N SER A 60 -7.03 14.03 2.60
CA SER A 60 -7.30 13.96 1.16
C SER A 60 -6.29 14.76 0.32
N TRP A 61 -5.88 15.94 0.78
CA TRP A 61 -4.82 16.73 0.15
C TRP A 61 -3.46 16.02 0.12
N ILE A 62 -3.10 15.29 1.17
CA ILE A 62 -1.81 14.61 1.29
C ILE A 62 -1.79 13.31 0.52
N SER A 63 -2.78 12.44 0.73
CA SER A 63 -2.81 11.11 0.14
C SER A 63 -3.28 11.12 -1.32
N MET A 64 -4.08 12.12 -1.73
CA MET A 64 -4.55 12.22 -3.11
C MET A 64 -4.67 13.69 -3.58
N PRO A 65 -3.53 14.36 -3.83
CA PRO A 65 -3.48 15.80 -4.13
C PRO A 65 -4.31 16.22 -5.35
N ALA A 66 -4.52 15.32 -6.31
CA ALA A 66 -5.33 15.56 -7.51
C ALA A 66 -6.78 15.98 -7.19
N TRP A 67 -7.31 15.56 -6.03
CA TRP A 67 -8.65 15.89 -5.59
C TRP A 67 -8.75 17.19 -4.80
N ARG A 68 -7.63 17.87 -4.51
CA ARG A 68 -7.59 19.18 -3.85
C ARG A 68 -8.41 19.24 -2.55
N GLY A 69 -8.41 18.14 -1.79
CA GLY A 69 -9.14 18.05 -0.53
C GLY A 69 -10.65 17.81 -0.67
N ASP A 70 -11.12 17.47 -1.87
CA ASP A 70 -12.46 16.92 -2.07
C ASP A 70 -12.54 15.54 -1.39
N VAL A 71 -13.24 15.51 -0.25
CA VAL A 71 -13.35 14.32 0.59
C VAL A 71 -14.34 13.33 0.01
N GLU A 72 -15.43 13.80 -0.58
CA GLU A 72 -16.48 12.94 -1.13
C GLU A 72 -15.96 12.19 -2.36
N LYS A 73 -15.34 12.92 -3.28
CA LYS A 73 -14.75 12.33 -4.49
C LYS A 73 -13.63 11.34 -4.16
N HIS A 74 -12.81 11.66 -3.17
CA HIS A 74 -11.74 10.77 -2.72
C HIS A 74 -12.33 9.52 -2.04
N LEU A 75 -13.37 9.67 -1.23
CA LEU A 75 -14.07 8.55 -0.59
C LEU A 75 -14.71 7.63 -1.63
N GLU A 76 -15.37 8.18 -2.65
CA GLU A 76 -15.96 7.42 -3.76
C GLU A 76 -14.90 6.60 -4.50
N TYR A 77 -13.76 7.22 -4.81
CA TYR A 77 -12.62 6.53 -5.42
C TYR A 77 -12.13 5.35 -4.56
N LEU A 78 -11.90 5.57 -3.26
CA LEU A 78 -11.41 4.52 -2.37
C LEU A 78 -12.42 3.39 -2.18
N LEU A 79 -13.71 3.69 -2.15
CA LEU A 79 -14.76 2.67 -2.11
C LEU A 79 -14.73 1.80 -3.37
N GLY A 80 -14.62 2.40 -4.55
CA GLY A 80 -14.46 1.65 -5.81
C GLY A 80 -13.19 0.80 -5.84
N LEU A 81 -12.06 1.37 -5.38
CA LEU A 81 -10.79 0.65 -5.30
C LEU A 81 -10.85 -0.53 -4.33
N ARG A 82 -11.54 -0.37 -3.19
CA ARG A 82 -11.75 -1.44 -2.22
C ARG A 82 -12.50 -2.62 -2.86
N GLU A 83 -13.59 -2.36 -3.56
CA GLU A 83 -14.37 -3.44 -4.20
C GLU A 83 -13.55 -4.17 -5.26
N LEU A 84 -12.76 -3.43 -6.06
CA LEU A 84 -11.84 -4.02 -7.04
C LEU A 84 -10.80 -4.93 -6.35
N LYS A 85 -10.20 -4.46 -5.25
CA LYS A 85 -9.20 -5.23 -4.50
C LYS A 85 -9.80 -6.45 -3.79
N ARG A 86 -11.05 -6.37 -3.32
CA ARG A 86 -11.78 -7.54 -2.78
C ARG A 86 -12.01 -8.59 -3.87
N ALA A 87 -12.44 -8.18 -5.07
CA ALA A 87 -12.60 -9.09 -6.19
C ALA A 87 -11.27 -9.73 -6.62
N GLU A 88 -10.18 -8.96 -6.60
CA GLU A 88 -8.82 -9.45 -6.87
C GLU A 88 -8.38 -10.49 -5.82
N LEU A 89 -8.65 -10.24 -4.53
CA LEU A 89 -8.36 -11.18 -3.46
C LEU A 89 -9.15 -12.48 -3.63
N GLU A 90 -10.45 -12.40 -3.93
CA GLU A 90 -11.30 -13.56 -4.18
C GLU A 90 -10.80 -14.39 -5.37
N LEU A 91 -10.29 -13.72 -6.42
CA LEU A 91 -9.67 -14.40 -7.56
C LEU A 91 -8.42 -15.19 -7.13
N PHE A 92 -7.55 -14.59 -6.32
CA PHE A 92 -6.36 -15.29 -5.83
C PHE A 92 -6.71 -16.45 -4.90
N GLU A 93 -7.74 -16.32 -4.06
CA GLU A 93 -8.24 -17.43 -3.25
C GLU A 93 -8.77 -18.59 -4.09
N LYS A 94 -9.46 -18.31 -5.20
CA LYS A 94 -9.94 -19.33 -6.15
C LYS A 94 -8.78 -20.03 -6.87
N LEU A 95 -7.77 -19.28 -7.31
CA LEU A 95 -6.59 -19.83 -8.00
C LEU A 95 -5.67 -20.65 -7.08
N ARG A 96 -5.80 -20.48 -5.76
CA ARG A 96 -5.07 -21.24 -4.75
C ARG A 96 -5.64 -22.65 -4.50
N ARG A 97 -6.90 -22.90 -4.86
CA ARG A 97 -7.55 -24.23 -4.74
C ARG A 97 -7.21 -25.10 -5.95
#